data_AF-A0A497GNQ3-F1
#
_entry.id   AF-A0A497GNQ3-F1
#
_cell.length_a   1.000
_cell.length_b   1.000
_cell.length_c   1.000
_cell.angle_alpha   90.00
_cell.angle_beta   90.00
_cell.angle_gamma   90.00
#
_symmetry.space_group_name_H-M   'P 1'
#
loop_
_entity.id
_entity.type
_entity.pdbx_description
1 polymer ?
#
loop_
_entity_poly.entity_id
_entity_poly.type
_entity_poly.pdbx_seq_one_letter_code
_entity_poly.pdbx_strand_id
1 'polypeptide(L)'
;MSSHLIYRDPSNPIWARVEDLLSRMSIEEKIAQLCSVPVEELLEGRKFSLEKAKRWLRHGIGEITRVAGSRIGLKPKEVASIVNEIQRFLIKETRLGIPAIVHEECLSGFMAVSATSFPVPIALASTWEPEHVEEMTKVIRRQMLAVGARQGLAPVLDIARDPRWGRNLRM
;
A
#
# COMPACT_ATOMS: atom_id res chain seq x y z
N MET A 1 9.12 -34.62 8.36
CA MET A 1 7.66 -34.58 8.16
C MET A 1 7.29 -33.17 7.73
N SER A 2 6.85 -32.95 6.49
CA SER A 2 6.46 -31.62 6.04
C SER A 2 5.22 -31.20 6.81
N SER A 3 5.37 -30.27 7.77
CA SER A 3 4.23 -29.77 8.54
C SER A 3 3.27 -29.08 7.57
N HIS A 4 2.02 -29.54 7.50
CA HIS A 4 0.98 -28.87 6.74
C HIS A 4 0.94 -27.38 7.12
N LEU A 5 1.15 -26.48 6.16
CA LEU A 5 1.19 -25.03 6.40
C LEU A 5 -0.23 -24.48 6.31
N ILE A 6 -0.96 -24.46 7.44
CA ILE A 6 -2.35 -24.00 7.50
C ILE A 6 -2.47 -22.57 6.96
N TYR A 7 -1.53 -21.68 7.28
CA TYR A 7 -1.59 -20.28 6.85
C TYR A 7 -1.59 -20.09 5.32
N ARG A 8 -1.07 -21.06 4.56
CA ARG A 8 -1.04 -21.03 3.08
C ARG A 8 -2.27 -21.62 2.42
N ASP A 9 -3.09 -22.36 3.15
CA ASP A 9 -4.28 -23.00 2.61
C ASP A 9 -5.50 -22.06 2.74
N PRO A 10 -6.05 -21.56 1.61
CA PRO A 10 -7.16 -20.61 1.63
C PRO A 10 -8.49 -21.23 2.05
N SER A 11 -8.59 -22.57 2.15
CA SER A 11 -9.81 -23.24 2.63
C SER A 11 -10.00 -23.14 4.14
N ASN A 12 -8.94 -22.84 4.89
CA ASN A 12 -9.01 -22.66 6.34
C ASN A 12 -9.54 -21.26 6.72
N PRO A 13 -10.25 -21.12 7.86
CA PRO A 13 -10.69 -19.84 8.39
C PRO A 13 -9.53 -18.85 8.57
N ILE A 14 -9.79 -17.56 8.36
CA ILE A 14 -8.77 -16.50 8.49
C ILE A 14 -8.06 -16.56 9.85
N TRP A 15 -8.80 -16.74 10.95
CA TRP A 15 -8.22 -16.80 12.30
C TRP A 15 -7.24 -17.97 12.47
N ALA A 16 -7.58 -19.16 11.98
CA ALA A 16 -6.68 -20.32 12.03
C ALA A 16 -5.40 -20.07 11.22
N ARG A 17 -5.50 -19.40 10.06
CA ARG A 17 -4.36 -19.02 9.24
C ARG A 17 -3.48 -17.97 9.93
N VAL A 18 -4.08 -17.00 10.61
CA VAL A 18 -3.38 -15.96 11.36
C VAL A 18 -2.66 -16.55 12.56
N GLU A 19 -3.31 -17.41 13.35
CA GLU A 19 -2.68 -18.09 14.50
C GLU A 19 -1.50 -18.98 14.06
N ASP A 20 -1.68 -19.79 13.02
CA ASP A 20 -0.60 -20.61 12.46
C ASP A 20 0.57 -19.74 11.98
N LEU A 21 0.31 -18.64 11.28
CA LEU A 21 1.35 -17.72 10.83
C LEU A 21 2.09 -17.06 12.00
N LEU A 22 1.36 -16.48 12.96
CA LEU A 22 1.94 -15.77 14.12
C LEU A 22 2.76 -16.69 15.02
N SER A 23 2.34 -17.95 15.17
CA SER A 23 3.08 -18.95 15.95
C SER A 23 4.43 -19.32 15.32
N ARG A 24 4.56 -19.13 14.00
CA ARG A 24 5.78 -19.42 13.23
C ARG A 24 6.73 -18.23 13.15
N MET A 25 6.31 -17.02 13.50
CA MET A 25 7.11 -15.81 13.36
C MET A 25 8.12 -15.62 14.50
N SER A 26 9.33 -15.19 14.17
CA SER A 26 10.28 -14.64 15.15
C SER A 26 9.81 -13.27 15.64
N ILE A 27 10.45 -12.76 16.70
CA ILE A 27 10.14 -11.41 17.19
C ILE A 27 10.51 -10.33 16.15
N GLU A 28 11.60 -10.52 15.41
CA GLU A 28 12.06 -9.59 14.36
C GLU A 28 11.07 -9.53 13.20
N GLU A 29 10.52 -10.67 12.78
CA GLU A 29 9.49 -10.71 11.74
C GLU A 29 8.19 -10.06 12.22
N LYS A 30 7.82 -10.24 13.50
CA LYS A 30 6.64 -9.55 14.09
C LYS A 30 6.84 -8.04 14.09
N ILE A 31 8.01 -7.57 14.51
CA ILE A 31 8.38 -6.16 14.45
C ILE A 31 8.32 -5.65 13.00
N ALA A 32 8.86 -6.40 12.04
CA ALA A 32 8.85 -5.99 10.65
C ALA A 32 7.43 -5.80 10.08
N GLN A 33 6.46 -6.62 10.50
CA GLN A 33 5.05 -6.48 10.11
C GLN A 33 4.38 -5.21 10.67
N LEU A 34 4.94 -4.58 11.71
CA LEU A 34 4.46 -3.32 12.27
C LEU A 34 5.14 -2.09 11.65
N CYS A 35 6.04 -2.30 10.68
CA CYS A 35 6.82 -1.24 10.05
C CYS A 35 6.44 -1.05 8.59
N SER A 36 6.73 0.14 8.08
CA SER A 36 6.65 0.50 6.68
C SER A 36 8.00 0.99 6.15
N VAL A 37 8.29 0.76 4.87
CA VAL A 37 9.46 1.33 4.20
C VAL A 37 9.05 2.17 2.98
N PRO A 38 9.54 3.42 2.83
CA PRO A 38 9.39 4.18 1.60
C PRO A 38 10.04 3.47 0.42
N VAL A 39 9.41 3.52 -0.77
CA VAL A 39 9.97 2.83 -1.94
C VAL A 39 11.37 3.32 -2.29
N GLU A 40 11.71 4.58 -2.01
CA GLU A 40 13.02 5.17 -2.29
C GLU A 40 14.17 4.37 -1.66
N GLU A 41 13.94 3.78 -0.48
CA GLU A 41 14.92 2.94 0.22
C GLU A 41 15.16 1.60 -0.47
N LEU A 42 14.30 1.22 -1.43
CA LEU A 42 14.36 -0.03 -2.19
C LEU A 42 14.81 0.18 -3.64
N LEU A 43 15.04 1.42 -4.07
CA LEU A 43 15.38 1.74 -5.45
C LEU A 43 16.86 2.11 -5.62
N GLU A 44 17.42 1.78 -6.77
CA GLU A 44 18.64 2.39 -7.32
C GLU A 44 18.26 3.11 -8.62
N GLY A 45 18.24 4.44 -8.57
CA GLY A 45 17.60 5.25 -9.60
C GLY A 45 16.12 4.87 -9.78
N ARG A 46 15.72 4.45 -10.98
CA ARG A 46 14.33 4.08 -11.32
C ARG A 46 14.04 2.58 -11.22
N LYS A 47 14.95 1.79 -10.65
CA LYS A 47 14.86 0.32 -10.66
C LYS A 47 14.91 -0.23 -9.24
N PHE A 48 14.26 -1.38 -9.04
CA PHE A 48 14.35 -2.13 -7.80
C PHE A 48 15.79 -2.61 -7.54
N SER A 49 16.28 -2.42 -6.31
CA SER A 49 17.61 -2.83 -5.89
C SER A 49 17.53 -4.05 -4.98
N LEU A 50 18.04 -5.19 -5.46
CA LEU A 50 18.07 -6.43 -4.69
C LEU A 50 18.94 -6.30 -3.43
N GLU A 51 20.05 -5.56 -3.51
CA GLU A 51 20.94 -5.35 -2.37
C GLU A 51 20.22 -4.57 -1.25
N LYS A 52 19.55 -3.47 -1.60
CA LYS A 52 18.77 -2.68 -0.64
C LYS A 52 17.60 -3.48 -0.09
N ALA A 53 16.92 -4.26 -0.93
CA ALA A 53 15.85 -5.16 -0.48
C ALA A 53 16.34 -6.21 0.53
N LYS A 54 17.50 -6.84 0.29
CA LYS A 54 18.11 -7.76 1.26
C LYS A 54 18.42 -7.09 2.60
N ARG A 55 18.75 -5.80 2.61
CA ARG A 55 18.99 -5.04 3.85
C ARG A 55 17.69 -4.73 4.59
N TRP A 56 16.72 -4.16 3.88
CA TRP A 56 15.49 -3.60 4.45
C TRP A 56 14.38 -4.64 4.69
N LEU A 57 14.30 -5.66 3.84
CA LEU A 57 13.19 -6.62 3.80
C LEU A 57 13.60 -8.02 4.28
N ARG A 58 14.77 -8.18 4.92
CA ARG A 58 15.30 -9.50 5.36
C ARG A 58 14.34 -10.31 6.24
N HIS A 59 13.54 -9.63 7.06
CA HIS A 59 12.54 -10.24 7.95
C HIS A 59 11.11 -10.03 7.42
N GLY A 60 10.97 -9.68 6.15
CA GLY A 60 9.73 -9.14 5.59
C GLY A 60 9.53 -7.66 5.92
N ILE A 61 8.33 -7.16 5.66
CA ILE A 61 7.85 -5.83 6.04
C ILE A 61 6.31 -5.85 6.03
N GLY A 62 5.66 -5.02 6.83
CA GLY A 62 4.21 -4.87 6.80
C GLY A 62 3.77 -4.10 5.57
N GLU A 63 4.36 -2.91 5.36
CA GLU A 63 3.90 -1.98 4.32
C GLU A 63 5.02 -1.40 3.47
N ILE A 64 4.70 -1.12 2.20
CA ILE A 64 5.52 -0.32 1.29
C ILE A 64 4.82 1.00 1.05
N THR A 65 5.50 2.09 1.39
CA THR A 65 4.97 3.44 1.32
C THR A 65 5.21 4.03 -0.07
N ARG A 66 4.10 4.44 -0.73
CA ARG A 66 4.08 5.40 -1.84
C ARG A 66 4.96 5.03 -3.04
N VAL A 67 4.77 3.84 -3.61
CA VAL A 67 5.51 3.39 -4.81
C VAL A 67 5.19 4.27 -6.02
N ALA A 68 3.91 4.48 -6.30
CA ALA A 68 3.44 5.34 -7.39
C ALA A 68 3.60 6.83 -7.06
N GLY A 69 3.59 7.13 -5.77
CA GLY A 69 3.86 8.43 -5.20
C GLY A 69 5.32 8.85 -5.11
N SER A 70 6.25 8.04 -5.62
CA SER A 70 7.68 8.28 -5.45
C SER A 70 8.11 9.63 -5.99
N ARG A 71 9.06 10.26 -5.30
CA ARG A 71 9.66 11.54 -5.72
C ARG A 71 10.35 11.46 -7.09
N ILE A 72 10.69 10.25 -7.54
CA ILE A 72 11.35 9.99 -8.83
C ILE A 72 10.36 10.12 -10.01
N GLY A 73 9.05 10.16 -9.74
CA GLY A 73 8.03 10.29 -10.79
C GLY A 73 7.97 9.05 -11.67
N LEU A 74 7.70 7.89 -11.07
CA LEU A 74 7.55 6.63 -11.78
C LEU A 74 6.25 6.61 -12.60
N LYS A 75 6.32 6.18 -13.86
CA LYS A 75 5.14 5.99 -14.71
C LYS A 75 4.41 4.71 -14.30
N PRO A 76 3.10 4.57 -14.59
CA PRO A 76 2.30 3.43 -14.13
C PRO A 76 2.88 2.03 -14.41
N LYS A 77 3.49 1.82 -15.60
CA LYS A 77 4.15 0.54 -15.92
C LYS A 77 5.38 0.26 -15.06
N GLU A 78 6.16 1.29 -14.75
CA GLU A 78 7.35 1.16 -13.89
C GLU A 78 6.92 0.82 -12.45
N VAL A 79 5.88 1.51 -11.94
CA VAL A 79 5.28 1.24 -10.63
C VAL A 79 4.83 -0.22 -10.53
N ALA A 80 4.05 -0.69 -11.50
CA ALA A 80 3.59 -2.08 -11.51
C ALA A 80 4.74 -3.09 -11.56
N SER A 81 5.81 -2.81 -12.33
CA SER A 81 7.00 -3.66 -12.37
C SER A 81 7.68 -3.73 -11.00
N ILE A 82 7.92 -2.57 -10.38
CA ILE A 82 8.60 -2.45 -9.09
C ILE A 82 7.78 -3.13 -7.99
N VAL A 83 6.46 -2.91 -7.94
CA VAL A 83 5.59 -3.60 -6.98
C VAL A 83 5.70 -5.11 -7.15
N ASN A 84 5.66 -5.61 -8.38
CA ASN A 84 5.80 -7.04 -8.64
C ASN A 84 7.19 -7.58 -8.25
N GLU A 85 8.26 -6.81 -8.43
CA GLU A 85 9.62 -7.18 -7.99
C GLU A 85 9.72 -7.26 -6.47
N ILE A 86 9.17 -6.28 -5.75
CA ILE A 86 9.12 -6.27 -4.29
C ILE A 86 8.31 -7.47 -3.77
N GLN A 87 7.12 -7.70 -4.31
CA GLN A 87 6.26 -8.83 -3.90
C GLN A 87 6.95 -10.18 -4.19
N ARG A 88 7.60 -10.32 -5.34
CA ARG A 88 8.37 -11.53 -5.66
C ARG A 88 9.51 -11.75 -4.67
N PHE A 89 10.25 -10.69 -4.31
CA PHE A 89 11.29 -10.78 -3.30
C PHE A 89 10.72 -11.26 -1.97
N LEU A 90 9.65 -10.63 -1.48
CA LEU A 90 9.02 -11.01 -0.22
C LEU A 90 8.55 -12.47 -0.22
N ILE A 91 7.93 -12.93 -1.30
CA ILE A 91 7.39 -14.30 -1.40
C ILE A 91 8.50 -15.35 -1.51
N LYS A 92 9.58 -15.07 -2.27
CA LYS A 92 10.60 -16.06 -2.63
C LYS A 92 11.83 -16.05 -1.72
N GLU A 93 12.23 -14.88 -1.23
CA GLU A 93 13.49 -14.67 -0.53
C GLU A 93 13.32 -14.54 0.99
N THR A 94 12.09 -14.38 1.49
CA THR A 94 11.81 -14.37 2.94
C THR A 94 11.25 -15.71 3.39
N ARG A 95 11.55 -16.08 4.64
CA ARG A 95 11.25 -17.41 5.21
C ARG A 95 9.77 -17.78 5.16
N LEU A 96 8.87 -16.84 5.50
CA LEU A 96 7.44 -17.09 5.58
C LEU A 96 6.68 -16.71 4.30
N GLY A 97 7.29 -15.93 3.41
CA GLY A 97 6.69 -15.54 2.14
C GLY A 97 5.49 -14.59 2.30
N ILE A 98 5.51 -13.70 3.29
CA ILE A 98 4.41 -12.78 3.58
C ILE A 98 4.49 -11.58 2.61
N PRO A 99 3.47 -11.33 1.77
CA PRO A 99 3.44 -10.15 0.91
C PRO A 99 3.20 -8.87 1.74
N ALA A 100 3.75 -7.75 1.29
CA ALA A 100 3.54 -6.46 1.95
C ALA A 100 2.30 -5.74 1.39
N ILE A 101 1.67 -4.90 2.22
CA ILE A 101 0.63 -3.99 1.75
C ILE A 101 1.29 -2.78 1.07
N VAL A 102 0.93 -2.51 -0.17
CA VAL A 102 1.34 -1.27 -0.85
C VAL A 102 0.25 -0.22 -0.62
N HIS A 103 0.61 0.85 0.09
CA HIS A 103 -0.31 1.95 0.37
C HIS A 103 0.03 3.23 -0.40
N GLU A 104 -1.01 3.97 -0.76
CA GLU A 104 -0.92 5.19 -1.55
C GLU A 104 -1.82 6.30 -1.00
N GLU A 105 -1.45 7.54 -1.27
CA GLU A 105 -2.34 8.70 -1.06
C GLU A 105 -3.36 8.76 -2.19
N CYS A 106 -4.63 8.93 -1.83
CA CYS A 106 -5.72 8.93 -2.81
C CYS A 106 -6.88 9.89 -2.48
N LEU A 107 -6.62 10.96 -1.73
CA LEU A 107 -7.64 11.88 -1.21
C LEU A 107 -8.48 12.58 -2.28
N SER A 108 -7.82 13.10 -3.32
CA SER A 108 -8.46 13.85 -4.43
C SER A 108 -8.12 13.20 -5.77
N GLY A 109 -8.17 11.88 -5.79
CA GLY A 109 -7.59 11.08 -6.88
C GLY A 109 -6.35 10.33 -6.43
N PHE A 110 -5.99 9.28 -7.16
CA PHE A 110 -4.78 8.51 -6.91
C PHE A 110 -3.55 9.40 -7.15
N MET A 111 -2.78 9.71 -6.09
CA MET A 111 -1.66 10.65 -6.18
C MET A 111 -0.44 9.97 -6.83
N ALA A 112 -0.46 9.86 -8.16
CA ALA A 112 0.54 9.22 -9.00
C ALA A 112 0.68 9.91 -10.36
N VAL A 113 1.80 9.69 -11.05
CA VAL A 113 2.04 10.25 -12.38
C VAL A 113 0.98 9.75 -13.37
N SER A 114 0.36 10.67 -14.11
CA SER A 114 -0.67 10.42 -15.13
C SER A 114 -2.01 9.86 -14.60
N ALA A 115 -2.23 9.86 -13.27
CA ALA A 115 -3.52 9.52 -12.69
C ALA A 115 -4.52 10.70 -12.79
N THR A 116 -5.80 10.40 -12.62
CA THR A 116 -6.86 11.41 -12.68
C THR A 116 -6.90 12.20 -11.37
N SER A 117 -6.88 13.52 -11.48
CA SER A 117 -7.12 14.43 -10.35
C SER A 117 -8.60 14.82 -10.30
N PHE A 118 -9.17 14.78 -9.10
CA PHE A 118 -10.55 15.17 -8.83
C PHE A 118 -10.61 16.43 -7.96
N PRO A 119 -11.79 17.07 -7.83
CA PRO A 119 -11.99 18.14 -6.87
C PRO A 119 -11.60 17.72 -5.44
N VAL A 120 -11.16 18.68 -4.64
CA VAL A 120 -10.80 18.45 -3.23
C VAL A 120 -12.03 18.11 -2.38
N PRO A 121 -11.89 17.40 -1.24
CA PRO A 121 -13.01 16.95 -0.41
C PRO A 121 -14.06 18.03 -0.11
N ILE A 122 -13.66 19.25 0.30
CA ILE A 122 -14.62 20.33 0.58
C ILE A 122 -15.43 20.75 -0.66
N ALA A 123 -14.84 20.67 -1.85
CA ALA A 123 -15.54 20.96 -3.10
C ALA A 123 -16.49 19.83 -3.47
N LEU A 124 -16.12 18.57 -3.22
CA LEU A 124 -17.01 17.41 -3.37
C LEU A 124 -18.16 17.46 -2.37
N ALA A 125 -17.91 17.82 -1.11
CA ALA A 125 -18.95 17.97 -0.09
C ALA A 125 -19.96 19.06 -0.48
N SER A 126 -19.50 20.12 -1.15
CA SER A 126 -20.35 21.21 -1.63
C SER A 126 -21.36 20.80 -2.71
N THR A 127 -21.20 19.61 -3.33
CA THR A 127 -22.17 19.11 -4.32
C THR A 127 -23.39 18.48 -3.68
N TRP A 128 -23.28 17.96 -2.45
CA TRP A 128 -24.31 17.14 -1.78
C TRP A 128 -24.68 15.85 -2.53
N GLU A 129 -23.75 15.33 -3.34
CA GLU A 129 -23.98 14.17 -4.23
C GLU A 129 -23.09 12.98 -3.86
N PRO A 130 -23.44 12.18 -2.83
CA PRO A 130 -22.61 11.06 -2.37
C PRO A 130 -22.44 9.95 -3.42
N GLU A 131 -23.40 9.75 -4.32
CA GLU A 131 -23.34 8.76 -5.40
C GLU A 131 -22.19 9.08 -6.37
N HIS A 132 -21.97 10.36 -6.67
CA HIS A 132 -20.86 10.81 -7.51
C HIS A 132 -19.51 10.63 -6.83
N VAL A 133 -19.44 10.78 -5.50
CA VAL A 133 -18.24 10.47 -4.71
C VAL A 133 -17.96 8.96 -4.77
N GLU A 134 -18.98 8.10 -4.67
CA GLU A 134 -18.81 6.66 -4.82
C GLU A 134 -18.23 6.30 -6.20
N GLU A 135 -18.78 6.85 -7.29
CA GLU A 135 -18.25 6.64 -8.65
C GLU A 135 -16.81 7.12 -8.81
N MET A 136 -16.47 8.28 -8.23
CA MET A 136 -15.10 8.77 -8.18
C MET A 136 -14.18 7.75 -7.49
N THR A 137 -14.56 7.22 -6.33
CA THR A 137 -13.73 6.23 -5.61
C THR A 137 -13.57 4.92 -6.38
N LYS A 138 -14.54 4.51 -7.20
CA LYS A 138 -14.41 3.35 -8.11
C LYS A 138 -13.32 3.58 -9.16
N VAL A 139 -13.21 4.79 -9.72
CA VAL A 139 -12.13 5.16 -10.64
C VAL A 139 -10.77 5.11 -9.94
N ILE A 140 -10.67 5.71 -8.76
CA ILE A 140 -9.44 5.72 -7.94
C ILE A 140 -9.00 4.28 -7.63
N ARG A 141 -9.91 3.45 -7.14
CA ARG A 141 -9.66 2.02 -6.86
C ARG A 141 -9.12 1.29 -8.08
N ARG A 142 -9.74 1.50 -9.25
CA ARG A 142 -9.29 0.87 -10.50
C ARG A 142 -7.86 1.26 -10.86
N GLN A 143 -7.50 2.54 -10.72
CA GLN A 143 -6.16 3.03 -11.02
C GLN A 143 -5.10 2.50 -10.03
N MET A 144 -5.42 2.46 -8.73
CA MET A 144 -4.54 1.91 -7.69
C MET A 144 -4.28 0.42 -7.89
N LEU A 145 -5.33 -0.37 -8.11
CA LEU A 145 -5.21 -1.81 -8.33
C LEU A 145 -4.40 -2.14 -9.59
N ALA A 146 -4.49 -1.30 -10.63
CA ALA A 146 -3.75 -1.51 -11.88
C ALA A 146 -2.22 -1.48 -11.71
N VAL A 147 -1.72 -0.86 -10.63
CA VAL A 147 -0.30 -0.80 -10.30
C VAL A 147 0.08 -1.60 -9.05
N GLY A 148 -0.88 -2.32 -8.47
CA GLY A 148 -0.66 -3.22 -7.32
C GLY A 148 -0.82 -2.57 -5.94
N ALA A 149 -1.27 -1.32 -5.85
CA ALA A 149 -1.64 -0.69 -4.58
C ALA A 149 -2.99 -1.21 -4.08
N ARG A 150 -3.07 -1.55 -2.78
CA ARG A 150 -4.27 -2.16 -2.17
C ARG A 150 -4.82 -1.38 -0.97
N GLN A 151 -4.14 -0.34 -0.53
CA GLN A 151 -4.58 0.52 0.57
C GLN A 151 -4.47 1.99 0.17
N GLY A 152 -5.55 2.74 0.40
CA GLY A 152 -5.60 4.19 0.21
C GLY A 152 -5.58 4.90 1.56
N LEU A 153 -4.79 5.98 1.68
CA LEU A 153 -4.76 6.86 2.85
C LEU A 153 -5.87 7.92 2.77
N ALA A 154 -7.10 7.45 2.60
CA ALA A 154 -8.32 8.26 2.49
C ALA A 154 -9.53 7.39 2.87
N PRO A 155 -10.69 7.98 3.24
CA PRO A 155 -10.97 9.42 3.33
C PRO A 155 -10.37 10.08 4.58
N VAL A 156 -10.33 11.40 4.59
CA VAL A 156 -10.16 12.19 5.82
C VAL A 156 -11.56 12.42 6.39
N LEU A 157 -11.75 12.11 7.67
CA LEU A 157 -13.03 12.28 8.37
C LEU A 157 -12.94 13.32 9.50
N ASP A 158 -11.88 14.14 9.47
CA ASP A 158 -11.74 15.30 10.35
C ASP A 158 -12.89 16.29 10.08
N ILE A 159 -13.28 17.08 11.10
CA ILE A 159 -14.35 18.08 10.97
C ILE A 159 -13.71 19.47 10.83
N ALA A 160 -14.00 20.17 9.73
CA ALA A 160 -13.50 21.52 9.45
C ALA A 160 -14.14 22.59 10.36
N ARG A 161 -13.68 22.67 11.63
CA ARG A 161 -14.21 23.61 12.62
C ARG A 161 -13.45 24.92 12.74
N ASP A 162 -12.16 24.93 12.42
CA ASP A 162 -11.33 26.12 12.47
C ASP A 162 -10.79 26.46 11.08
N PRO A 163 -11.32 27.50 10.39
CA PRO A 163 -10.94 27.84 9.02
C PRO A 163 -9.45 28.22 8.88
N ARG A 164 -8.76 28.53 9.97
CA ARG A 164 -7.32 28.86 9.97
C ARG A 164 -6.44 27.61 9.78
N TRP A 165 -6.98 26.41 10.00
CA TRP A 165 -6.20 25.19 9.83
C TRP A 165 -5.88 24.94 8.35
N GLY A 166 -4.59 24.90 8.01
CA GLY A 166 -4.13 24.77 6.61
C GLY A 166 -4.53 23.47 5.89
N ARG A 167 -5.17 22.53 6.59
CA ARG A 167 -5.68 21.28 6.02
C ARG A 167 -7.17 21.30 5.69
N ASN A 168 -7.91 22.39 5.93
CA ASN A 168 -9.37 22.45 5.70
C ASN A 168 -9.80 22.06 4.29
N LEU A 169 -8.96 22.27 3.27
CA LEU A 169 -9.27 21.82 1.91
C LEU A 169 -9.37 20.29 1.78
N ARG A 170 -8.83 19.53 2.73
CA ARG A 170 -8.83 18.06 2.77
C ARG A 170 -10.00 17.45 3.54
N MET A 171 -10.82 18.28 4.19
CA MET A 171 -12.01 17.89 4.94
C MET A 171 -13.27 18.05 4.10
#